data_AF-A0A4S0Q080-F1
#
_entry.id   AF-A0A4S0Q080-F1
#
_cell.length_a   1.000
_cell.length_b   1.000
_cell.length_c   1.000
_cell.angle_alpha   90.00
_cell.angle_beta   90.00
_cell.angle_gamma   90.00
#
_symmetry.space_group_name_H-M   'P 1'
#
loop_
_entity.id
_entity.type
_entity.pdbx_description
1 polymer ?
#
loop_
_entity_poly.entity_id
_entity_poly.type
_entity_poly.pdbx_seq_one_letter_code
_entity_poly.pdbx_strand_id
1 'polypeptide(L)'
;PGDGYDPDGARRELAAAGVHDLRMKVWAMPVQRPYNPNARLMAEMIQSDLAKIGVGVDIVTYEWAEYLARSKARDRDGAMLFGFTGDNGDPDNFL
;
A
#
# COMPACT_ATOMS: atom_id res chain seq x y z
N PRO A 1 -3.71 -9.43 -18.93
CA PRO A 1 -3.18 -10.49 -18.04
C PRO A 1 -2.58 -9.80 -16.81
N GLY A 2 -3.20 -9.97 -15.64
CA GLY A 2 -2.65 -9.39 -14.41
C GLY A 2 -1.36 -10.09 -14.02
N ASP A 3 -0.50 -9.38 -13.28
CA ASP A 3 0.64 -9.98 -12.61
C ASP A 3 0.08 -10.94 -11.54
N GLY A 4 0.23 -12.24 -11.75
CA GLY A 4 -0.19 -13.24 -10.77
C GLY A 4 0.61 -13.13 -9.47
N TYR A 5 0.13 -13.76 -8.41
CA TYR A 5 0.89 -13.85 -7.16
C TYR A 5 2.08 -14.83 -7.33
N ASP A 6 3.28 -14.28 -7.55
CA ASP A 6 4.55 -15.02 -7.70
C ASP A 6 5.66 -14.44 -6.79
N PRO A 7 5.79 -14.92 -5.54
CA PRO A 7 6.86 -14.50 -4.63
C PRO A 7 8.27 -14.83 -5.14
N ASP A 8 8.45 -15.89 -5.94
CA ASP A 8 9.74 -16.23 -6.52
C ASP A 8 10.13 -15.22 -7.61
N GLY A 9 9.17 -14.81 -8.44
CA GLY A 9 9.29 -13.72 -9.39
C GLY A 9 9.70 -12.41 -8.72
N ALA A 10 8.98 -12.00 -7.69
CA ALA A 10 9.28 -10.78 -6.95
C ALA A 10 10.70 -10.79 -6.35
N ARG A 11 11.17 -11.92 -5.80
CA ARG A 11 12.58 -12.05 -5.33
C ARG A 11 13.59 -11.87 -6.46
N ARG A 12 13.34 -12.44 -7.64
CA ARG A 12 14.23 -12.28 -8.81
C ARG A 12 14.30 -10.83 -9.26
N GLU A 13 13.18 -10.13 -9.29
CA GLU A 13 13.12 -8.72 -9.67
C GLU A 13 13.88 -7.83 -8.68
N LEU A 14 13.69 -8.03 -7.37
CA LEU A 14 14.44 -7.30 -6.34
C LEU A 14 15.96 -7.52 -6.48
N ALA A 15 16.39 -8.78 -6.69
CA ALA A 15 17.79 -9.11 -6.90
C ALA A 15 18.35 -8.49 -8.19
N ALA A 16 17.60 -8.52 -9.29
CA ALA A 16 17.99 -7.90 -10.56
C ALA A 16 18.11 -6.37 -10.45
N ALA A 17 17.29 -5.74 -9.60
CA ALA A 17 17.37 -4.33 -9.28
C ALA A 17 18.53 -3.98 -8.31
N GLY A 18 19.26 -4.98 -7.79
CA GLY A 18 20.32 -4.77 -6.79
C GLY A 18 19.80 -4.29 -5.44
N VAL A 19 18.51 -4.54 -5.15
CA VAL A 19 17.87 -4.12 -3.90
C VAL A 19 18.02 -5.24 -2.88
N HIS A 20 18.65 -4.90 -1.76
CA HIS A 20 18.83 -5.79 -0.61
C HIS A 20 18.35 -5.10 0.66
N ASP A 21 17.81 -5.87 1.61
CA ASP A 21 17.38 -5.39 2.93
C ASP A 21 16.40 -4.19 2.89
N LEU A 22 15.54 -4.14 1.87
CA LEU A 22 14.58 -3.07 1.70
C LEU A 22 13.64 -3.00 2.91
N ARG A 23 13.49 -1.80 3.49
CA ARG A 23 12.44 -1.48 4.44
C ARG A 23 11.60 -0.33 3.91
N MET A 24 10.29 -0.43 4.08
CA MET A 24 9.36 0.59 3.64
C MET A 24 8.23 0.79 4.63
N LYS A 25 7.60 1.96 4.59
CA LYS A 25 6.36 2.22 5.34
C LYS A 25 5.15 1.84 4.49
N VAL A 26 4.12 1.29 5.13
CA VAL A 26 2.79 1.13 4.56
C VAL A 26 1.79 1.84 5.45
N TRP A 27 1.08 2.81 4.88
CA TRP A 27 0.10 3.60 5.61
C TRP A 27 -1.26 2.90 5.57
N ALA A 28 -1.87 2.74 6.75
CA ALA A 28 -3.21 2.17 6.91
C ALA A 28 -4.13 3.18 7.59
N MET A 29 -5.28 3.50 6.99
CA MET A 29 -6.24 4.38 7.62
C MET A 29 -6.88 3.74 8.88
N PRO A 30 -7.20 4.53 9.92
CA PRO A 30 -7.76 4.01 11.17
C PRO A 30 -9.28 3.80 11.13
N VAL A 31 -9.93 4.14 10.00
CA VAL A 31 -11.38 4.09 9.80
C VAL A 31 -11.75 3.11 8.68
N GLN A 32 -12.93 2.50 8.80
CA GLN A 32 -13.47 1.65 7.74
C GLN A 32 -13.92 2.50 6.55
N ARG A 33 -13.70 2.01 5.33
CA ARG A 33 -14.14 2.66 4.09
C ARG A 33 -14.85 1.65 3.18
N PRO A 34 -15.75 2.08 2.28
CA PRO A 34 -16.46 1.16 1.39
C PRO A 34 -15.55 0.26 0.54
N TYR A 35 -14.39 0.78 0.14
CA TYR A 35 -13.39 0.06 -0.65
C TYR A 35 -12.39 -0.74 0.20
N ASN A 36 -12.39 -0.58 1.53
CA ASN A 36 -11.52 -1.33 2.43
C ASN A 36 -12.11 -1.36 3.85
N PRO A 37 -12.71 -2.50 4.27
CA PRO A 37 -13.35 -2.60 5.58
C PRO A 37 -12.36 -2.70 6.74
N ASN A 38 -11.09 -3.08 6.49
CA ASN A 38 -10.07 -3.18 7.54
C ASN A 38 -8.66 -2.98 6.95
N ALA A 39 -8.24 -1.72 6.87
CA ALA A 39 -6.92 -1.37 6.33
C ALA A 39 -5.77 -1.86 7.21
N ARG A 40 -5.98 -1.99 8.53
CA ARG A 40 -4.94 -2.50 9.44
C ARG A 40 -4.64 -3.97 9.15
N LEU A 41 -5.67 -4.80 9.02
CA LEU A 41 -5.53 -6.22 8.67
C LEU A 41 -4.91 -6.38 7.28
N MET A 42 -5.36 -5.59 6.30
CA MET A 42 -4.77 -5.60 4.96
C MET A 42 -3.27 -5.27 5.00
N ALA A 43 -2.86 -4.27 5.78
CA ALA A 43 -1.45 -3.92 5.93
C ALA A 43 -0.63 -5.01 6.62
N GLU A 44 -1.19 -5.75 7.59
CA GLU A 44 -0.54 -6.91 8.23
C GLU A 44 -0.34 -8.06 7.25
N MET A 45 -1.33 -8.33 6.39
CA MET A 45 -1.22 -9.33 5.33
C MET A 45 -0.14 -8.94 4.32
N ILE A 46 -0.12 -7.68 3.88
CA ILE A 46 0.92 -7.14 3.00
C ILE A 46 2.30 -7.22 3.65
N GLN A 47 2.43 -6.87 4.93
CA GLN A 47 3.68 -6.99 5.69
C GLN A 47 4.16 -8.44 5.72
N SER A 48 3.26 -9.40 5.97
CA SER A 48 3.57 -10.83 5.98
C SER A 48 4.03 -11.34 4.61
N ASP A 49 3.37 -10.91 3.53
CA ASP A 49 3.72 -11.33 2.18
C ASP A 49 5.05 -10.72 1.71
N LEU A 50 5.28 -9.43 1.99
CA LEU A 50 6.53 -8.75 1.68
C LEU A 50 7.72 -9.31 2.49
N ALA A 51 7.48 -9.75 3.73
CA ALA A 51 8.51 -10.42 4.51
C ALA A 51 9.00 -11.73 3.86
N LYS A 52 8.15 -12.47 3.14
CA LYS A 52 8.55 -13.71 2.41
C LYS A 52 9.55 -13.44 1.28
N ILE A 53 9.63 -12.21 0.81
CA ILE A 53 10.58 -11.79 -0.25
C ILE A 53 11.71 -10.91 0.30
N GLY A 54 11.85 -10.84 1.63
CA GLY A 54 12.92 -10.11 2.30
C GLY A 54 12.68 -8.60 2.46
N VAL A 55 11.45 -8.13 2.24
CA VAL A 55 11.09 -6.71 2.40
C VAL A 55 10.47 -6.51 3.79
N GLY A 56 11.08 -5.63 4.59
CA GLY A 56 10.54 -5.20 5.88
C GLY A 56 9.48 -4.11 5.69
N VAL A 57 8.37 -4.21 6.42
CA VAL A 57 7.31 -3.20 6.39
C VAL A 57 7.04 -2.64 7.78
N ASP A 58 7.06 -1.31 7.88
CA ASP A 58 6.59 -0.58 9.06
C ASP A 58 5.18 -0.04 8.79
N ILE A 59 4.20 -0.49 9.57
CA ILE A 59 2.81 -0.07 9.40
C ILE A 59 2.59 1.23 10.15
N VAL A 60 2.18 2.27 9.43
CA VAL A 60 1.97 3.62 9.97
C VAL A 60 0.50 3.99 9.89
N THR A 61 -0.01 4.65 10.93
CA THR A 61 -1.36 5.21 10.93
C THR A 61 -1.33 6.62 11.49
N TYR A 62 -2.32 7.41 11.09
CA TYR A 62 -2.57 8.77 11.56
C TYR A 62 -4.08 8.92 11.76
N GLU A 63 -4.52 9.93 12.50
CA GLU A 63 -5.92 10.34 12.50
C GLU A 63 -6.38 10.59 11.04
N TRP A 64 -7.65 10.33 10.70
CA TRP A 64 -8.12 10.32 9.31
C TRP A 64 -7.95 11.66 8.59
N ALA A 65 -8.28 12.79 9.22
CA ALA A 65 -8.10 14.10 8.58
C ALA A 65 -6.60 14.41 8.39
N GLU A 66 -5.77 14.05 9.38
CA GLU A 66 -4.31 14.17 9.27
C GLU A 66 -3.74 13.26 8.17
N TYR A 67 -4.22 12.03 8.06
CA TYR A 67 -3.85 11.05 7.03
C TYR A 67 -4.11 11.63 5.63
N LEU A 68 -5.29 12.21 5.40
CA LEU A 68 -5.66 12.87 4.14
C LEU A 68 -4.86 14.16 3.88
N ALA A 69 -4.53 14.92 4.92
CA ALA A 69 -3.71 16.12 4.75
C ALA A 69 -2.29 15.74 4.32
N ARG A 70 -1.70 14.76 4.99
CA ARG A 70 -0.34 14.26 4.72
C ARG A 70 -0.27 13.45 3.42
N SER A 71 -1.35 12.78 3.00
CA SER A 71 -1.37 11.96 1.77
C SER A 71 -1.07 12.77 0.51
N LYS A 72 -1.38 14.07 0.52
CA LYS A 72 -1.21 15.01 -0.60
C LYS A 72 0.24 15.48 -0.78
N ALA A 73 1.11 15.26 0.20
CA ALA A 73 2.51 15.65 0.09
C ALA A 73 3.21 14.80 -0.98
N ARG A 74 3.89 15.46 -1.92
CA ARG A 74 4.57 14.80 -3.06
C ARG A 74 5.77 13.96 -2.63
N ASP A 75 6.38 14.32 -1.51
CA ASP A 75 7.56 13.70 -0.90
C ASP A 75 7.21 12.78 0.28
N ARG A 76 5.92 12.42 0.42
CA ARG A 76 5.47 11.52 1.47
C ARG A 76 6.16 10.16 1.39
N ASP A 77 6.76 9.76 2.50
CA ASP A 77 7.42 8.47 2.65
C ASP A 77 6.43 7.28 2.75
N GLY A 78 6.74 6.20 2.05
CA GLY A 78 6.03 4.92 2.07
C GLY A 78 4.88 4.77 1.07
N ALA A 79 4.36 3.54 0.94
CA ALA A 79 3.13 3.27 0.20
C ALA A 79 1.89 3.56 1.06
N MET A 80 0.75 3.78 0.41
CA MET A 80 -0.51 4.12 1.08
C MET A 80 -1.62 3.17 0.66
N LEU A 81 -2.35 2.61 1.63
CA LEU A 81 -3.64 1.99 1.37
C LEU A 81 -4.67 3.11 1.16
N PHE A 82 -5.16 3.23 -0.06
CA PHE A 82 -6.12 4.24 -0.46
C PHE A 82 -7.13 3.67 -1.45
N GLY A 83 -8.22 4.39 -1.65
CA GLY A 83 -9.24 4.01 -2.61
C GLY A 83 -10.26 5.12 -2.76
N PHE A 84 -11.18 4.91 -3.68
CA PHE A 84 -12.12 5.91 -4.12
C PHE A 84 -13.50 5.30 -4.36
N THR A 85 -14.54 6.11 -4.20
CA THR A 85 -15.91 5.75 -4.54
C THR A 85 -16.37 6.81 -5.51
N GLY A 86 -16.83 6.40 -6.70
CA GLY A 86 -17.21 7.33 -7.76
C GLY A 86 -18.37 8.22 -7.34
N ASP A 87 -18.25 9.50 -7.68
CA ASP A 87 -19.18 10.56 -7.30
C ASP A 87 -20.32 10.75 -8.32
N ASN A 88 -20.07 10.49 -9.61
CA ASN A 88 -20.97 10.89 -10.70
C ASN A 88 -21.23 9.80 -11.77
N GLY A 89 -20.61 8.61 -11.66
CA GLY A 89 -20.75 7.53 -12.64
C GLY A 89 -19.97 7.72 -13.94
N ASP A 90 -19.19 8.79 -14.07
CA ASP A 90 -18.28 9.04 -15.20
C ASP A 90 -16.92 8.36 -14.94
N PRO A 91 -16.36 7.60 -15.89
CA PRO A 91 -15.01 7.04 -15.77
C PRO A 91 -13.91 8.06 -15.47
N ASP A 92 -14.04 9.32 -15.94
CA ASP A 92 -13.07 10.40 -15.68
C ASP A 92 -12.89 10.67 -14.18
N ASN A 93 -13.92 10.41 -13.38
CA ASN A 93 -13.85 10.60 -11.93
C ASN A 93 -12.90 9.61 -11.23
N PHE A 94 -12.41 8.57 -11.92
CA PHE A 94 -11.46 7.59 -11.39
C PHE A 94 -10.03 7.72 -11.93
N LEU A 95 -9.81 8.45 -13.03
CA LEU A 95 -8.54 8.48 -13.78
C LEU A 95 -7.74 9.76 -13.50
#